data_AF-A0A497MPN2-F1
#
_entry.id   AF-A0A497MPN2-F1
#
_cell.length_a   1.000
_cell.length_b   1.000
_cell.length_c   1.000
_cell.angle_alpha   90.00
_cell.angle_beta   90.00
_cell.angle_gamma   90.00
#
_symmetry.space_group_name_H-M   'P 1'
#
loop_
_entity.id
_entity.type
_entity.pdbx_description
1 polymer ?
#
loop_
_entity_poly.entity_id
_entity_poly.type
_entity_poly.pdbx_seq_one_letter_code
_entity_poly.pdbx_strand_id
1 'polypeptide(L)'
;MEGERIVERGKMCLVAFFVLLAFALAFGFIGTVFSADETVLSVDPPWMEDAAYEPGTSINVGVVVANVTDLRFAAFNLSFDPEILDCVGWWCLPEHSPVPNEVVIGDGFTWFNITYGSPITTTSPVVLVNMTFNVLAHGHTTLELSDTVLQDSDQN
;
A
#
# COMPACT_ATOMS: atom_id res chain seq x y z
N MET A 1 -18.70 -70.24 -4.76
CA MET A 1 -19.45 -69.11 -4.20
C MET A 1 -18.65 -68.26 -3.21
N GLU A 2 -17.65 -68.80 -2.49
CA GLU A 2 -16.84 -67.99 -1.54
C GLU A 2 -15.64 -67.28 -2.19
N GLY A 3 -14.93 -67.92 -3.13
CA GLY A 3 -13.76 -67.33 -3.79
C GLY A 3 -14.07 -66.10 -4.67
N GLU A 4 -15.23 -66.07 -5.32
CA GLU A 4 -15.65 -64.94 -6.17
C GLU A 4 -15.95 -63.67 -5.34
N ARG A 5 -16.44 -63.84 -4.10
CA ARG A 5 -16.71 -62.72 -3.18
C ARG A 5 -15.45 -62.03 -2.67
N ILE A 6 -14.33 -62.76 -2.56
CA ILE A 6 -13.03 -62.22 -2.15
C ILE A 6 -12.40 -61.41 -3.30
N VAL A 7 -12.54 -61.88 -4.54
CA VAL A 7 -12.06 -61.19 -5.74
C VAL A 7 -12.83 -59.87 -5.98
N GLU A 8 -14.16 -59.90 -5.83
CA GLU A 8 -15.02 -58.71 -5.91
C GLU A 8 -14.66 -57.64 -4.86
N ARG A 9 -14.41 -58.08 -3.61
CA ARG A 9 -13.96 -57.19 -2.52
C ARG A 9 -12.60 -56.58 -2.79
N GLY A 10 -11.65 -57.36 -3.32
CA GLY A 10 -10.33 -56.85 -3.71
C GLY A 10 -10.39 -55.80 -4.82
N LYS A 11 -11.25 -56.01 -5.83
CA LYS A 11 -11.50 -55.04 -6.90
C LYS A 11 -12.14 -53.74 -6.39
N MET A 12 -13.12 -53.85 -5.49
CA MET A 12 -13.76 -52.68 -4.86
C MET A 12 -12.77 -51.83 -4.04
N CYS A 13 -11.89 -52.46 -3.25
CA CYS A 13 -10.86 -51.73 -2.51
C CYS A 13 -9.84 -51.04 -3.41
N LEU A 14 -9.46 -51.69 -4.52
CA LEU A 14 -8.52 -51.11 -5.49
C LEU A 14 -9.13 -49.89 -6.19
N VAL A 15 -10.40 -49.98 -6.61
CA VAL A 15 -11.13 -48.87 -7.23
C VAL A 15 -11.28 -47.72 -6.25
N ALA A 16 -11.64 -47.98 -4.99
CA ALA A 16 -11.75 -46.96 -3.96
C ALA A 16 -10.40 -46.25 -3.72
N PHE A 17 -9.29 -47.00 -3.72
CA PHE A 17 -7.95 -46.42 -3.58
C PHE A 17 -7.61 -45.47 -4.75
N PHE A 18 -7.87 -45.88 -5.99
CA PHE A 18 -7.63 -45.02 -7.15
C PHE A 18 -8.54 -43.78 -7.18
N VAL A 19 -9.80 -43.91 -6.75
CA VAL A 19 -10.72 -42.77 -6.63
C VAL A 19 -10.24 -41.79 -5.55
N LEU A 20 -9.79 -42.29 -4.40
CA LEU A 20 -9.23 -41.45 -3.32
C LEU A 20 -7.91 -40.80 -3.72
N LEU A 21 -7.05 -41.50 -4.48
CA LEU A 21 -5.80 -40.94 -4.98
C LEU A 21 -6.05 -39.83 -6.02
N ALA A 22 -7.00 -40.05 -6.93
CA ALA A 22 -7.42 -39.04 -7.90
C ALA A 22 -8.05 -37.82 -7.21
N PHE A 23 -8.84 -38.04 -6.16
CA PHE A 23 -9.40 -36.97 -5.33
C PHE A 23 -8.28 -36.22 -4.59
N ALA A 24 -7.32 -36.91 -3.98
CA ALA A 24 -6.18 -36.26 -3.31
C ALA A 24 -5.31 -35.43 -4.28
N LEU A 25 -5.13 -35.88 -5.52
CA LEU A 25 -4.39 -35.13 -6.56
C LEU A 25 -5.20 -33.94 -7.11
N ALA A 26 -6.52 -34.06 -7.23
CA ALA A 26 -7.40 -32.97 -7.63
C ALA A 26 -7.55 -31.90 -6.52
N PHE A 27 -7.51 -32.32 -5.26
CA PHE A 27 -7.62 -31.42 -4.08
C PHE A 27 -6.25 -30.91 -3.58
N GLY A 28 -5.14 -31.55 -3.95
CA GLY A 28 -3.79 -31.06 -3.68
C GLY A 28 -3.36 -29.87 -4.55
N PHE A 29 -4.17 -29.53 -5.56
CA PHE A 29 -4.01 -28.34 -6.40
C PHE A 29 -4.97 -27.22 -5.98
N ILE A 30 -5.15 -27.01 -4.67
CA ILE A 30 -5.93 -25.89 -4.15
C ILE A 30 -4.96 -24.83 -3.62
N GLY A 31 -4.75 -23.80 -4.44
CA GLY A 31 -4.32 -22.46 -4.05
C GLY A 31 -2.90 -22.32 -3.52
N THR A 32 -1.97 -21.97 -4.40
CA THR A 32 -0.85 -21.12 -3.97
C THR A 32 -1.44 -19.84 -3.39
N VAL A 33 -1.42 -19.72 -2.06
CA VAL A 33 -1.74 -18.47 -1.37
C VAL A 33 -0.59 -17.52 -1.68
N PHE A 34 -0.76 -16.62 -2.64
CA PHE A 34 0.13 -15.48 -2.75
C PHE A 34 -0.12 -14.63 -1.51
N SER A 35 0.81 -14.66 -0.56
CA SER A 35 0.91 -13.60 0.42
C SER A 35 1.46 -12.40 -0.32
N ALA A 36 0.59 -11.63 -0.98
CA ALA A 36 0.95 -10.26 -1.33
C ALA A 36 1.15 -9.55 0.00
N ASP A 37 2.34 -8.98 0.20
CA ASP A 37 2.60 -8.15 1.36
C ASP A 37 1.58 -7.00 1.34
N GLU A 38 1.10 -6.57 2.50
CA GLU A 38 0.02 -5.60 2.58
C GLU A 38 0.50 -4.25 2.03
N THR A 39 -0.25 -3.65 1.10
CA THR A 39 0.03 -2.30 0.59
C THR A 39 -0.06 -1.30 1.73
N VAL A 40 1.01 -0.54 1.96
CA VAL A 40 1.06 0.47 3.02
C VAL A 40 1.28 1.85 2.43
N LEU A 41 0.42 2.81 2.81
CA LEU A 41 0.64 4.24 2.63
C LEU A 41 0.80 4.88 4.01
N SER A 42 1.89 5.60 4.23
CA SER A 42 2.21 6.18 5.54
C SER A 42 2.96 7.50 5.44
N VAL A 43 3.10 8.18 6.57
CA VAL A 43 3.90 9.40 6.72
C VAL A 43 5.29 9.04 7.24
N ASP A 44 6.32 9.66 6.67
CA ASP A 44 7.73 9.51 7.06
C ASP A 44 8.39 10.89 7.30
N PRO A 45 9.03 11.12 8.45
CA PRO A 45 9.07 10.23 9.62
C PRO A 45 7.69 10.10 10.30
N PRO A 46 7.40 8.96 10.95
CA PRO A 46 6.11 8.72 11.61
C PRO A 46 5.90 9.54 12.89
N TRP A 47 6.98 10.06 13.46
CA TRP A 47 6.99 10.90 14.66
C TRP A 47 8.19 11.84 14.60
N MET A 48 7.98 13.09 15.04
CA MET A 48 9.03 14.11 15.16
C MET A 48 8.86 14.84 16.48
N GLU A 49 9.94 14.89 17.27
CA GLU A 49 10.03 15.71 18.47
C GLU A 49 11.49 16.17 18.61
N ASP A 50 11.71 17.48 18.51
CA ASP A 50 13.03 18.09 18.69
C ASP A 50 12.85 19.53 19.21
N ALA A 51 13.75 19.96 20.08
CA ALA A 51 13.84 21.35 20.53
C ALA A 51 14.21 22.31 19.39
N ALA A 52 14.77 21.81 18.30
CA ALA A 52 15.10 22.59 17.11
C ALA A 52 13.89 22.98 16.25
N TYR A 53 12.69 22.42 16.48
CA TYR A 53 11.46 22.75 15.75
C TYR A 53 10.79 24.00 16.35
N GLU A 54 11.51 25.12 16.31
CA GLU A 54 11.02 26.41 16.76
C GLU A 54 10.21 27.11 15.65
N PRO A 55 9.28 28.02 16.02
CA PRO A 55 8.58 28.86 15.05
C PRO A 55 9.54 29.56 14.08
N GLY A 56 9.25 29.46 12.78
CA GLY A 56 10.07 29.98 11.68
C GLY A 56 11.10 29.00 11.13
N THR A 57 11.18 27.78 11.67
CA THR A 57 11.98 26.69 11.09
C THR A 57 11.17 25.88 10.08
N SER A 58 11.86 25.20 9.16
CA SER A 58 11.22 24.32 8.18
C SER A 58 11.56 22.86 8.45
N ILE A 59 10.54 22.00 8.35
CA ILE A 59 10.65 20.55 8.47
C ILE A 59 10.17 19.90 7.18
N ASN A 60 10.68 18.70 6.88
CA ASN A 60 10.29 17.94 5.70
C ASN A 60 9.61 16.64 6.11
N VAL A 61 8.51 16.33 5.45
CA VAL A 61 7.70 15.14 5.68
C VAL A 61 7.36 14.51 4.35
N GLY A 62 7.64 13.22 4.21
CA GLY A 62 7.27 12.41 3.07
C GLY A 62 5.98 11.64 3.30
N VAL A 63 5.16 11.51 2.25
CA VAL A 63 4.17 10.43 2.17
C VAL A 63 4.82 9.30 1.37
N VAL A 64 4.95 8.14 2.00
CA VAL A 64 5.63 6.96 1.47
C VAL A 64 4.66 5.84 1.19
N VAL A 65 4.95 5.08 0.15
CA VAL A 65 4.22 3.85 -0.19
C VAL A 65 5.16 2.66 -0.19
N ALA A 66 4.70 1.52 0.32
CA ALA A 66 5.41 0.25 0.32
C ALA A 66 4.50 -0.88 -0.15
N ASN A 67 5.10 -1.99 -0.60
CA ASN A 67 4.38 -3.20 -1.01
C ASN A 67 3.32 -2.98 -2.10
N VAL A 68 3.62 -2.10 -3.06
CA VAL A 68 2.75 -1.86 -4.22
C VAL A 68 3.26 -2.57 -5.45
N THR A 69 2.33 -3.06 -6.26
CA THR A 69 2.61 -3.54 -7.61
C THR A 69 1.82 -2.69 -8.59
N ASP A 70 2.49 -2.23 -9.63
CA ASP A 70 1.89 -1.47 -10.74
C ASP A 70 1.11 -0.19 -10.34
N LEU A 71 1.49 0.50 -9.27
CA LEU A 71 0.82 1.74 -8.85
C LEU A 71 0.95 2.82 -9.94
N ARG A 72 -0.18 3.20 -10.54
CA ARG A 72 -0.26 4.18 -11.62
C ARG A 72 -0.82 5.51 -11.18
N PHE A 73 -1.77 5.49 -10.26
CA PHE A 73 -2.46 6.66 -9.76
C PHE A 73 -2.52 6.63 -8.25
N ALA A 74 -2.22 7.76 -7.63
CA ALA A 74 -2.35 7.97 -6.19
C ALA A 74 -3.07 9.29 -5.90
N ALA A 75 -4.07 9.24 -5.04
CA ALA A 75 -4.67 10.41 -4.44
C ALA A 75 -4.73 10.25 -2.91
N PHE A 76 -4.47 11.32 -2.18
CA PHE A 76 -4.54 11.31 -0.72
C PHE A 76 -4.67 12.73 -0.18
N ASN A 77 -5.32 12.83 0.98
CA ASN A 77 -5.35 14.03 1.79
C ASN A 77 -4.42 13.84 3.00
N LEU A 78 -3.70 14.91 3.37
CA LEU A 78 -2.95 14.96 4.63
C LEU A 78 -3.44 16.16 5.44
N SER A 79 -3.94 15.91 6.64
CA SER A 79 -4.46 16.95 7.54
C SER A 79 -3.48 17.25 8.67
N PHE A 80 -3.46 18.49 9.13
CA PHE A 80 -2.61 19.00 10.21
C PHE A 80 -3.26 20.21 10.90
N ASP A 81 -2.75 20.60 12.06
CA ASP A 81 -3.17 21.82 12.75
C ASP A 81 -2.55 23.07 12.08
N PRO A 82 -3.35 23.94 11.46
CA PRO A 82 -2.85 25.15 10.80
C PRO A 82 -2.28 26.19 11.75
N GLU A 83 -2.60 26.13 13.05
CA GLU A 83 -2.01 27.04 14.04
C GLU A 83 -0.55 26.66 14.34
N ILE A 84 -0.16 25.40 14.06
CA ILE A 84 1.15 24.84 14.39
C ILE A 84 2.03 24.72 13.14
N LEU A 85 1.48 24.26 12.01
CA LEU A 85 2.22 24.05 10.77
C LEU A 85 1.54 24.74 9.58
N ASP A 86 2.35 25.25 8.67
CA ASP A 86 1.93 25.74 7.36
C ASP A 86 2.68 24.98 6.26
N CYS A 87 1.97 24.42 5.28
CA CYS A 87 2.59 23.71 4.16
C CYS A 87 3.06 24.73 3.11
N VAL A 88 4.36 24.98 3.07
CA VAL A 88 4.95 26.04 2.21
C VAL A 88 5.51 25.51 0.90
N GLY A 89 5.64 24.19 0.74
CA GLY A 89 6.16 23.60 -0.48
C GLY A 89 6.01 22.09 -0.56
N TRP A 90 6.17 21.56 -1.76
CA TRP A 90 6.19 20.12 -2.01
C TRP A 90 6.98 19.80 -3.29
N TRP A 91 7.42 18.55 -3.40
CA TRP A 91 7.99 18.01 -4.62
C TRP A 91 7.74 16.49 -4.70
N CYS A 92 7.76 15.94 -5.93
CA CYS A 92 7.67 14.50 -6.19
C CYS A 92 8.98 13.98 -6.80
N LEU A 93 9.33 12.71 -6.57
CA LEU A 93 10.54 12.12 -7.17
C LEU A 93 10.38 12.00 -8.69
N PRO A 94 11.31 12.52 -9.51
CA PRO A 94 11.17 12.56 -10.97
C PRO A 94 11.31 11.17 -11.64
N GLU A 95 11.85 10.18 -10.94
CA GLU A 95 12.18 8.84 -11.47
C GLU A 95 10.97 8.12 -12.09
N HIS A 96 9.77 8.36 -11.56
CA HIS A 96 8.52 7.76 -12.05
C HIS A 96 7.71 8.70 -12.95
N SER A 97 8.29 9.84 -13.34
CA SER A 97 7.64 10.88 -14.14
C SER A 97 6.26 11.25 -13.58
N PRO A 98 6.17 11.69 -12.31
CA PRO A 98 4.91 12.07 -11.68
C PRO A 98 4.30 13.26 -12.41
N VAL A 99 3.00 13.17 -12.67
CA VAL A 99 2.18 14.22 -13.26
C VAL A 99 1.08 14.54 -12.26
N PRO A 100 1.21 15.65 -11.51
CA PRO A 100 0.15 16.12 -10.63
C PRO A 100 -1.07 16.52 -11.48
N ASN A 101 -2.18 15.83 -11.30
CA ASN A 101 -3.45 16.18 -11.93
C ASN A 101 -4.12 17.33 -11.16
N GLU A 102 -4.01 17.29 -9.84
CA GLU A 102 -4.54 18.29 -8.93
C GLU A 102 -3.68 18.33 -7.66
N VAL A 103 -3.36 19.53 -7.19
CA VAL A 103 -2.73 19.77 -5.90
C VAL A 103 -3.42 20.95 -5.25
N VAL A 104 -3.95 20.75 -4.05
CA VAL A 104 -4.57 21.80 -3.25
C VAL A 104 -3.82 21.89 -1.93
N ILE A 105 -3.32 23.08 -1.62
CA ILE A 105 -2.74 23.39 -0.31
C ILE A 105 -3.73 24.33 0.36
N GLY A 106 -4.35 23.85 1.43
CA GLY A 106 -5.31 24.59 2.22
C GLY A 106 -4.80 24.83 3.64
N ASP A 107 -5.61 25.57 4.38
CA ASP A 107 -5.36 25.82 5.79
C ASP A 107 -5.67 24.54 6.58
N GLY A 108 -4.63 23.85 7.05
CA GLY A 108 -4.74 22.61 7.82
C GLY A 108 -4.88 21.33 7.00
N PHE A 109 -4.74 21.39 5.66
CA PHE A 109 -4.72 20.19 4.84
C PHE A 109 -3.98 20.36 3.50
N THR A 110 -3.55 19.25 2.92
CA THR A 110 -3.10 19.16 1.54
C THR A 110 -3.78 18.02 0.82
N TRP A 111 -4.25 18.26 -0.40
CA TRP A 111 -4.77 17.23 -1.30
C TRP A 111 -3.80 17.04 -2.46
N PHE A 112 -3.40 15.79 -2.70
CA PHE A 112 -2.59 15.40 -3.84
C PHE A 112 -3.35 14.40 -4.69
N ASN A 113 -3.31 14.60 -6.00
CA ASN A 113 -3.81 13.69 -7.01
C ASN A 113 -2.75 13.61 -8.12
N ILE A 114 -2.10 12.45 -8.25
CA ILE A 114 -0.90 12.26 -9.07
C ILE A 114 -1.04 11.01 -9.91
N THR A 115 -0.77 11.16 -11.21
CA THR A 115 -0.58 10.04 -12.14
C THR A 115 0.91 9.85 -12.40
N TYR A 116 1.41 8.62 -12.33
CA TYR A 116 2.80 8.29 -12.63
C TYR A 116 2.94 7.90 -14.11
N GLY A 117 3.92 8.45 -14.82
CA GLY A 117 4.18 8.09 -16.21
C GLY A 117 4.65 6.64 -16.37
N SER A 118 5.51 6.20 -15.45
CA SER A 118 5.90 4.80 -15.26
C SER A 118 5.30 4.29 -13.95
N PRO A 119 4.52 3.20 -13.95
CA PRO A 119 3.98 2.63 -12.72
C PRO A 119 5.06 2.28 -11.71
N ILE A 120 4.72 2.39 -10.42
CA ILE A 120 5.62 2.09 -9.30
C ILE A 120 5.36 0.65 -8.84
N THR A 121 6.41 -0.17 -8.82
CA THR A 121 6.39 -1.49 -8.20
C THR A 121 7.52 -1.56 -7.19
N THR A 122 7.19 -1.73 -5.91
CA THR A 122 8.18 -1.76 -4.84
C THR A 122 7.69 -2.55 -3.65
N THR A 123 8.62 -3.26 -3.00
CA THR A 123 8.41 -3.81 -1.65
C THR A 123 8.93 -2.83 -0.59
N SER A 124 10.08 -2.20 -0.82
CA SER A 124 10.62 -1.18 0.08
C SER A 124 9.84 0.14 0.00
N PRO A 125 9.77 0.93 1.09
CA PRO A 125 9.15 2.25 1.07
C PRO A 125 9.76 3.20 0.03
N VAL A 126 8.91 3.86 -0.75
CA VAL A 126 9.27 4.91 -1.72
C VAL A 126 8.45 6.16 -1.43
N VAL A 127 9.11 7.32 -1.42
CA VAL A 127 8.44 8.62 -1.22
C VAL A 127 7.66 9.00 -2.48
N LEU A 128 6.35 9.17 -2.35
CA LEU A 128 5.48 9.66 -3.41
C LEU A 128 5.55 11.19 -3.53
N VAL A 129 5.43 11.86 -2.39
CA VAL A 129 5.47 13.33 -2.25
C VAL A 129 6.24 13.67 -1.00
N ASN A 130 7.14 14.64 -1.11
CA ASN A 130 7.78 15.27 0.04
C ASN A 130 7.19 16.67 0.19
N MET A 131 6.82 17.04 1.41
CA MET A 131 6.24 18.32 1.77
C MET A 131 7.17 19.04 2.73
N THR A 132 7.31 20.34 2.53
CA THR A 132 8.03 21.23 3.44
C THR A 132 7.01 22.03 4.23
N PHE A 133 7.05 21.87 5.56
CA PHE A 133 6.22 22.62 6.48
C PHE A 133 7.06 23.70 7.17
N ASN A 134 6.50 24.90 7.29
CA ASN A 134 6.99 25.93 8.18
C ASN A 134 6.32 25.78 9.55
N VAL A 135 7.11 25.79 10.62
CA VAL A 135 6.58 25.74 11.98
C VAL A 135 6.11 27.13 12.38
N LEU A 136 4.86 27.27 12.81
CA LEU A 136 4.25 28.55 13.18
C LEU A 136 4.22 28.78 14.69
N ALA A 137 4.00 27.71 15.47
CA ALA A 137 3.86 27.78 16.91
C ALA A 137 4.37 26.49 17.58
N HIS A 138 4.64 26.57 18.89
CA HIS A 138 4.88 25.38 19.68
C HIS A 138 3.56 24.66 19.97
N GLY A 139 3.56 23.34 19.83
CA GLY A 139 2.40 22.50 20.09
C GLY A 139 2.63 21.09 19.60
N HIS A 140 1.54 20.32 19.56
CA HIS A 140 1.54 18.99 18.96
C HIS A 140 0.46 18.95 17.88
N THR A 141 0.83 18.47 16.70
CA THR A 141 -0.11 18.21 15.61
C THR A 141 0.04 16.77 15.15
N THR A 142 -1.07 16.12 14.85
CA THR A 142 -1.08 14.82 14.20
C THR A 142 -1.13 15.04 12.69
N LEU A 143 -0.29 14.33 11.95
CA LEU A 143 -0.31 14.30 10.49
C LEU A 143 -1.15 13.10 10.06
N GLU A 144 -2.40 13.35 9.70
CA GLU A 144 -3.38 12.30 9.42
C GLU A 144 -3.59 12.13 7.92
N LEU A 145 -3.37 10.91 7.42
CA LEU A 145 -3.71 10.54 6.05
C LEU A 145 -5.19 10.14 5.96
N SER A 146 -5.92 10.77 5.04
CA SER A 146 -7.32 10.44 4.76
C SER A 146 -7.59 10.41 3.26
N ASP A 147 -8.77 9.93 2.87
CA ASP A 147 -9.27 9.99 1.49
C ASP A 147 -8.28 9.40 0.47
N THR A 148 -7.64 8.29 0.86
CA THR A 148 -6.57 7.66 0.11
C THR A 148 -7.12 6.77 -1.00
N VAL A 149 -6.61 6.94 -2.21
CA VAL A 149 -6.91 6.12 -3.38
C VAL A 149 -5.60 5.72 -4.04
N LEU A 150 -5.36 4.42 -4.17
CA LEU A 150 -4.23 3.85 -4.91
C LEU A 150 -4.81 2.96 -6.01
N GLN A 151 -4.37 3.16 -7.25
CA GLN A 151 -4.88 2.43 -8.42
C GLN A 151 -3.74 1.94 -9.29
N ASP A 152 -3.89 0.71 -9.78
CA ASP A 152 -3.00 0.10 -10.76
C ASP A 152 -3.24 0.65 -12.19
N SER A 153 -2.46 0.21 -13.17
CA SER A 153 -2.63 0.65 -14.56
C SER A 153 -3.83 0.03 -15.28
N ASP A 154 -4.39 -1.05 -14.73
CA ASP A 154 -5.44 -1.86 -15.38
C ASP A 154 -6.87 -1.38 -15.03
N GLN A 155 -7.04 -0.61 -13.95
CA GLN A 155 -8.33 -0.11 -13.45
C GLN A 155 -8.80 1.22 -14.07
N ASN A 156 -8.45 1.49 -15.33
CA ASN A 156 -8.81 2.75 -16.02
C ASN A 156 -10.31 2.92 -16.30
#